data_AF-A0A965ZY07-F1
#
_entry.id   AF-A0A965ZY07-F1
#
_cell.length_a   1.000
_cell.length_b   1.000
_cell.length_c   1.000
_cell.angle_alpha   90.00
_cell.angle_beta   90.00
_cell.angle_gamma   90.00
#
_symmetry.space_group_name_H-M   'P 1'
#
loop_
_entity.id
_entity.type
_entity.pdbx_description
1 polymer ?
#
loop_
_entity_poly.entity_id
_entity_poly.type
_entity_poly.pdbx_seq_one_letter_code
_entity_poly.pdbx_strand_id
1 'polypeptide(L)'
;MTERTETLLAFDYGEKHIGVAVGQTLTGTANPLETIRVTRASPDWNAISRIVKTWQPNALVVGLPLNMDGTEQKVSRRARRFGNQLLGRYQLPVHLVDERLTTREARDRLACEGRAGSDDHPIAAQIILESWLNEQKSSV
;
A
#
# COMPACT_ATOMS: atom_id res chain seq x y z
N MET A 1 28.94 8.22 -2.11
CA MET A 1 27.94 7.13 -2.05
C MET A 1 26.66 7.71 -2.60
N THR A 2 26.29 7.45 -3.85
CA THR A 2 25.04 7.97 -4.42
C THR A 2 23.90 7.22 -3.75
N GLU A 3 23.11 7.89 -2.92
CA GLU A 3 21.85 7.34 -2.42
C GLU A 3 20.99 6.99 -3.64
N ARG A 4 20.76 5.69 -3.85
CA ARG A 4 19.88 5.26 -4.93
C ARG A 4 18.46 5.57 -4.49
N THR A 5 17.84 6.54 -5.15
CA THR A 5 16.41 6.80 -5.01
C THR A 5 15.66 5.56 -5.48
N GLU A 6 14.97 4.91 -4.56
CA GLU A 6 14.10 3.77 -4.86
C GLU A 6 12.67 4.26 -5.00
N THR A 7 12.00 3.82 -6.05
CA THR A 7 10.57 4.05 -6.26
C THR A 7 9.79 2.85 -5.75
N LEU A 8 8.75 3.09 -4.97
CA LEU A 8 7.89 2.04 -4.42
C LEU A 8 6.44 2.27 -4.81
N LEU A 9 5.71 1.17 -4.98
CA LEU A 9 4.26 1.19 -5.08
C LEU A 9 3.64 0.60 -3.82
N ALA A 10 2.65 1.27 -3.26
CA ALA A 10 1.84 0.74 -2.17
C ALA A 10 0.43 0.37 -2.63
N PHE A 11 -0.11 -0.66 -2.01
CA PHE A 11 -1.45 -1.17 -2.24
C PHE A 11 -2.21 -1.28 -0.92
N ASP A 12 -3.33 -0.55 -0.80
CA ASP A 12 -4.32 -0.74 0.26
C ASP A 12 -5.33 -1.79 -0.20
N TYR A 13 -5.29 -3.00 0.36
CA TYR A 13 -6.12 -4.11 -0.12
C TYR A 13 -7.48 -4.16 0.59
N GLY A 14 -8.52 -3.64 -0.07
CA GLY A 14 -9.91 -3.77 0.35
C GLY A 14 -10.66 -4.93 -0.31
N GLU A 15 -11.87 -5.23 0.16
CA GLU A 15 -12.69 -6.32 -0.38
C GLU A 15 -13.21 -6.06 -1.80
N LYS A 16 -13.48 -4.78 -2.13
CA LYS A 16 -14.07 -4.34 -3.40
C LYS A 16 -13.12 -3.46 -4.22
N HIS A 17 -12.15 -2.84 -3.56
CA HIS A 17 -11.27 -1.85 -4.14
C HIS A 17 -9.86 -2.01 -3.57
N ILE A 18 -8.87 -1.67 -4.38
CA ILE A 18 -7.47 -1.60 -3.98
C ILE A 18 -7.00 -0.19 -4.27
N GLY A 19 -6.62 0.54 -3.23
CA GLY A 19 -5.96 1.83 -3.39
C GLY A 19 -4.53 1.65 -3.84
N VAL A 20 -4.04 2.50 -4.75
CA VAL A 20 -2.65 2.48 -5.19
C VAL A 20 -2.00 3.83 -4.96
N ALA A 21 -0.78 3.83 -4.43
CA ALA A 21 0.06 5.01 -4.29
C ALA A 21 1.49 4.73 -4.75
N VAL A 22 2.21 5.79 -5.12
CA VAL A 22 3.64 5.73 -5.47
C VAL A 22 4.43 6.64 -4.55
N GLY A 23 5.62 6.21 -4.15
CA GLY A 23 6.49 6.97 -3.26
C GLY A 23 7.96 6.72 -3.57
N GLN A 24 8.81 7.55 -2.96
CA GLN A 24 10.25 7.49 -3.18
C GLN A 24 11.02 7.57 -1.86
N THR A 25 12.09 6.78 -1.72
CA THR A 25 12.90 6.75 -0.50
C THR A 25 13.60 8.07 -0.20
N LEU A 26 14.04 8.78 -1.25
CA LEU A 26 14.75 10.06 -1.13
C LEU A 26 13.90 11.12 -0.42
N THR A 27 12.67 11.35 -0.88
CA THR A 27 11.77 12.35 -0.27
C THR A 27 11.10 11.80 0.98
N GLY A 28 10.88 10.48 1.06
CA GLY A 28 10.04 9.87 2.11
C GLY A 28 8.56 10.24 1.98
N THR A 29 8.14 10.66 0.80
CA THR A 29 6.76 11.05 0.51
C THR A 29 6.11 10.07 -0.45
N ALA A 30 4.78 9.98 -0.40
CA ALA A 30 3.99 9.24 -1.37
C ALA A 30 2.90 10.11 -1.98
N ASN A 31 2.40 9.71 -3.14
CA ASN A 31 1.29 10.34 -3.83
C ASN A 31 0.26 9.27 -4.20
N PRO A 32 -1.05 9.56 -4.01
CA PRO A 32 -2.11 8.67 -4.44
C PRO A 32 -2.14 8.59 -5.97
N LEU A 33 -2.40 7.40 -6.53
CA LEU A 33 -2.45 7.19 -7.97
C LEU A 33 -3.88 6.92 -8.46
N GLU A 34 -4.38 5.73 -8.17
CA GLU A 34 -5.68 5.27 -8.69
C GLU A 34 -6.25 4.16 -7.79
N THR A 35 -7.56 3.92 -7.96
CA THR A 35 -8.26 2.82 -7.29
C THR A 35 -8.53 1.71 -8.29
N ILE A 36 -8.09 0.50 -7.98
CA ILE A 36 -8.32 -0.70 -8.77
C ILE A 36 -9.52 -1.46 -8.22
N ARG A 37 -10.47 -1.83 -9.07
CA ARG A 37 -11.63 -2.64 -8.66
C ARG A 37 -11.25 -4.10 -8.48
N VAL A 38 -11.76 -4.71 -7.42
CA VAL A 38 -11.71 -6.16 -7.19
C VAL A 38 -13.02 -6.76 -7.67
N THR A 39 -12.95 -7.64 -8.67
CA THR A 39 -14.14 -8.30 -9.23
C THR A 39 -14.02 -9.80 -9.02
N ARG A 40 -15.10 -10.45 -8.57
CA ARG A 40 -15.14 -11.90 -8.31
C ARG A 40 -13.99 -12.39 -7.41
N ALA A 41 -13.60 -11.61 -6.41
CA ALA A 41 -12.49 -11.87 -5.50
C ALA A 41 -11.09 -11.96 -6.16
N SER A 42 -10.93 -11.38 -7.37
CA SER A 42 -9.62 -11.17 -8.01
C SER A 42 -9.43 -9.68 -8.30
N PRO A 43 -8.23 -9.14 -8.06
CA PRO A 43 -7.89 -7.81 -8.55
C PRO A 43 -7.79 -7.80 -10.08
N ASP A 44 -7.99 -6.62 -10.67
CA ASP A 44 -7.67 -6.40 -12.07
C ASP A 44 -6.14 -6.38 -12.28
N TRP A 45 -5.59 -7.55 -12.61
CA TRP A 45 -4.16 -7.72 -12.88
C TRP A 45 -3.66 -6.93 -14.10
N ASN A 46 -4.53 -6.57 -15.03
CA ASN A 46 -4.13 -5.77 -16.19
C ASN A 46 -3.86 -4.33 -15.76
N ALA A 47 -4.75 -3.77 -14.93
CA ALA A 47 -4.54 -2.46 -14.31
C ALA A 47 -3.24 -2.42 -13.49
N ILE A 48 -3.04 -3.40 -12.59
CA ILE A 48 -1.80 -3.49 -11.78
C ILE A 48 -0.56 -3.58 -12.68
N SER A 49 -0.60 -4.45 -13.69
CA SER A 49 0.56 -4.64 -14.59
C SER A 49 0.88 -3.37 -15.40
N ARG A 50 -0.14 -2.57 -15.75
CA ARG A 50 0.07 -1.27 -16.38
C ARG A 50 0.82 -0.33 -15.44
N ILE A 51 0.35 -0.18 -14.20
CA ILE A 51 0.98 0.71 -13.20
C ILE A 51 2.42 0.28 -12.93
N VAL A 52 2.67 -1.01 -12.69
CA VAL A 52 4.01 -1.54 -12.43
C VAL A 52 4.95 -1.26 -13.62
N LYS A 53 4.49 -1.43 -14.86
CA LYS A 53 5.28 -1.11 -16.05
C LYS A 53 5.57 0.38 -16.21
N THR A 54 4.59 1.23 -15.86
CA THR A 54 4.73 2.68 -15.95
C THR A 54 5.72 3.22 -14.93
N TRP A 55 5.63 2.78 -13.68
CA TRP A 55 6.41 3.33 -12.57
C TRP A 55 7.73 2.59 -12.30
N GLN A 56 7.87 1.36 -12.81
CA GLN A 56 9.07 0.52 -12.63
C GLN A 56 9.60 0.51 -11.17
N PRO A 57 8.75 0.16 -10.19
CA PRO A 57 9.15 0.22 -8.79
C PRO A 57 10.25 -0.79 -8.47
N ASN A 58 11.07 -0.43 -7.49
CA ASN A 58 12.10 -1.29 -6.90
C ASN A 58 11.51 -2.30 -5.91
N ALA A 59 10.43 -1.92 -5.22
CA ALA A 59 9.73 -2.75 -4.26
C ALA A 59 8.24 -2.40 -4.18
N LEU A 60 7.45 -3.32 -3.65
CA LEU A 60 6.01 -3.19 -3.47
C LEU A 60 5.66 -3.26 -1.99
N VAL A 61 4.69 -2.47 -1.55
CA VAL A 61 4.19 -2.42 -0.18
C VAL A 61 2.70 -2.77 -0.18
N VAL A 62 2.26 -3.61 0.74
CA VAL A 62 0.85 -4.01 0.85
C VAL A 62 0.37 -3.82 2.28
N GLY A 63 -0.73 -3.08 2.44
CA GLY A 63 -1.43 -2.95 3.69
C GLY A 63 -2.00 -4.28 4.17
N LEU A 64 -1.77 -4.60 5.44
CA LEU A 64 -2.30 -5.77 6.11
C LEU A 64 -3.27 -5.31 7.21
N PRO A 65 -4.59 -5.32 6.96
CA PRO A 65 -5.56 -4.96 7.97
C PRO A 65 -5.63 -6.05 9.04
N LEU A 66 -5.07 -5.82 10.22
CA LEU A 66 -5.12 -6.75 11.36
C LEU A 66 -6.11 -6.29 12.43
N ASN A 67 -6.62 -7.25 13.22
CA ASN A 67 -7.41 -6.95 14.41
C ASN A 67 -6.56 -6.27 15.48
N MET A 68 -7.18 -5.54 16.41
CA MET A 68 -6.46 -4.86 17.51
C MET A 68 -5.58 -5.81 18.33
N ASP A 69 -5.95 -7.07 18.48
CA ASP A 69 -5.18 -8.13 19.15
C ASP A 69 -4.08 -8.77 18.28
N GLY A 70 -3.94 -8.35 17.03
CA GLY A 70 -2.96 -8.85 16.05
C GLY A 70 -3.43 -10.04 15.22
N THR A 71 -4.66 -10.50 15.42
CA THR A 71 -5.18 -11.65 14.69
C THR A 71 -5.61 -11.29 13.25
N GLU A 72 -5.47 -12.25 12.34
CA GLU A 72 -5.86 -12.08 10.94
C GLU A 72 -7.35 -12.28 10.70
N GLN A 73 -7.97 -11.33 10.00
CA GLN A 73 -9.32 -11.46 9.47
C GLN A 73 -9.31 -12.16 8.10
N LYS A 74 -10.51 -12.36 7.51
CA LYS A 74 -10.64 -12.89 6.15
C LYS A 74 -9.96 -11.97 5.12
N VAL A 75 -10.05 -10.66 5.30
CA VAL A 75 -9.42 -9.66 4.41
C VAL A 75 -7.90 -9.68 4.54
N SER A 76 -7.33 -9.84 5.74
CA SER A 76 -5.88 -9.93 5.96
C SER A 76 -5.27 -11.13 5.22
N ARG A 77 -5.93 -12.29 5.29
CA ARG A 77 -5.52 -13.49 4.55
C ARG A 77 -5.53 -13.27 3.03
N ARG A 78 -6.51 -12.52 2.52
CA ARG A 78 -6.58 -12.15 1.11
C ARG A 78 -5.49 -11.15 0.72
N ALA A 79 -5.23 -10.14 1.54
CA ALA A 79 -4.14 -9.18 1.35
C ALA A 79 -2.76 -9.86 1.33
N ARG A 80 -2.51 -10.79 2.25
CA ARG A 80 -1.29 -11.62 2.25
C ARG A 80 -1.17 -12.47 0.98
N ARG A 81 -2.26 -13.12 0.55
CA ARG A 81 -2.28 -13.87 -0.70
C ARG A 81 -2.00 -12.96 -1.91
N PHE A 82 -2.55 -11.75 -1.92
CA PHE A 82 -2.31 -10.75 -2.94
C PHE A 82 -0.82 -10.36 -2.99
N GLY A 83 -0.19 -10.10 -1.83
CA GLY A 83 1.26 -9.87 -1.75
C GLY A 83 2.09 -11.02 -2.32
N ASN A 84 1.73 -12.27 -2.01
CA ASN A 84 2.41 -13.44 -2.60
C ASN A 84 2.23 -13.53 -4.11
N GLN A 85 1.06 -13.16 -4.63
CA GLN A 85 0.80 -13.10 -6.08
C GLN A 85 1.61 -11.99 -6.76
N LEU A 86 1.76 -10.82 -6.12
CA LEU A 86 2.62 -9.74 -6.59
C LEU A 86 4.08 -10.21 -6.70
N LEU A 87 4.59 -10.85 -5.64
CA LEU A 87 5.94 -11.42 -5.62
C LEU A 87 6.14 -12.41 -6.77
N GLY A 88 5.23 -13.37 -6.94
CA GLY A 88 5.34 -14.37 -8.00
C GLY A 88 5.24 -13.80 -9.42
N ARG A 89 4.45 -12.74 -9.62
CA ARG A 89 4.18 -12.17 -10.96
C ARG A 89 5.25 -11.17 -11.41
N TYR A 90 5.79 -10.38 -10.49
CA TYR A 90 6.71 -9.29 -10.81
C TYR A 90 8.13 -9.54 -10.32
N GLN A 91 8.35 -10.53 -9.46
CA GLN A 91 9.66 -10.85 -8.88
C GLN A 91 10.32 -9.66 -8.18
N LEU A 92 9.49 -8.75 -7.66
CA LEU A 92 9.91 -7.61 -6.86
C LEU A 92 9.75 -7.93 -5.37
N PRO A 93 10.62 -7.38 -4.50
CA PRO A 93 10.41 -7.42 -3.05
C PRO A 93 9.02 -6.91 -2.68
N VAL A 94 8.33 -7.64 -1.81
CA VAL A 94 7.01 -7.26 -1.29
C VAL A 94 7.06 -7.15 0.22
N HIS A 95 6.72 -5.98 0.75
CA HIS A 95 6.65 -5.70 2.18
C HIS A 95 5.19 -5.66 2.63
N LEU A 96 4.86 -6.39 3.68
CA LEU A 96 3.55 -6.35 4.31
C LEU A 96 3.61 -5.40 5.51
N VAL A 97 2.72 -4.41 5.55
CA VAL A 97 2.70 -3.38 6.60
C VAL A 97 1.46 -3.56 7.46
N ASP A 98 1.65 -3.66 8.77
CA ASP A 98 0.54 -3.74 9.72
C ASP A 98 -0.16 -2.38 9.82
N GLU A 99 -1.38 -2.30 9.31
CA GLU A 99 -2.14 -1.05 9.28
C GLU A 99 -2.50 -0.53 10.67
N ARG A 100 -2.36 -1.33 11.73
CA ARG A 100 -2.54 -0.87 13.12
C ARG A 100 -1.42 0.05 13.58
N LEU A 101 -0.24 -0.08 12.98
CA LEU A 101 0.92 0.75 13.28
C LEU A 101 0.83 2.12 12.59
N THR A 102 -0.15 2.32 11.70
CA THR A 102 -0.44 3.66 11.16
C THR A 102 -0.88 4.57 12.30
N THR A 103 -0.22 5.73 12.43
CA THR A 103 -0.46 6.62 13.57
C THR A 103 -1.91 7.09 13.58
N ARG A 104 -2.46 7.23 14.79
CA ARG A 104 -3.81 7.76 14.97
C ARG A 104 -3.96 9.16 14.37
N GLU A 105 -2.90 9.96 14.36
CA GLU A 105 -2.86 11.26 13.67
C GLU A 105 -3.00 11.14 12.14
N ALA A 106 -2.41 10.11 11.52
CA ALA A 106 -2.61 9.87 10.09
C ALA A 106 -4.05 9.46 9.79
N ARG A 107 -4.68 8.68 10.67
CA ARG A 107 -6.11 8.34 10.60
C ARG A 107 -7.02 9.52 10.91
N ASP A 108 -6.66 10.37 11.86
CA ASP A 108 -7.44 11.54 12.27
C ASP A 108 -7.37 12.66 11.22
N ARG A 109 -6.24 12.80 10.49
CA ARG A 109 -6.19 13.67 9.29
C ARG A 109 -7.25 13.28 8.25
N LEU A 110 -7.46 11.98 8.01
CA LEU A 110 -8.50 11.50 7.09
C LEU A 110 -9.91 11.89 7.56
N ALA A 111 -10.19 11.75 8.87
CA ALA A 111 -11.47 12.11 9.45
C ALA A 111 -11.73 13.63 9.42
N CYS A 112 -10.70 14.44 9.71
CA CYS A 112 -10.81 15.90 9.73
C CYS A 112 -10.92 16.53 8.34
N GLU A 113 -10.32 15.94 7.29
CA GLU A 113 -10.44 16.43 5.91
C GLU A 113 -11.81 16.14 5.26
N GLY A 114 -12.78 15.54 5.99
CA GLY A 114 -14.07 15.12 5.43
C GLY A 114 -13.96 13.92 4.48
N ARG A 115 -12.80 13.24 4.50
CA ARG A 115 -12.39 12.12 3.64
C ARG A 115 -12.57 10.76 4.32
N ALA A 116 -13.48 10.70 5.29
CA ALA A 116 -13.99 9.43 5.84
C ALA A 116 -15.05 8.80 4.91
N GLY A 117 -15.02 9.14 3.61
CA GLY A 117 -15.90 8.59 2.59
C GLY A 117 -15.34 7.27 2.04
N SER A 118 -16.22 6.39 1.59
CA SER A 118 -15.91 5.03 1.12
C SER A 118 -15.06 4.96 -0.18
N ASP A 119 -14.54 6.08 -0.68
CA ASP A 119 -13.84 6.19 -1.97
C ASP A 119 -12.37 6.67 -1.87
N ASP A 120 -11.84 6.92 -0.68
CA ASP A 120 -10.48 7.46 -0.48
C ASP A 120 -9.36 6.39 -0.38
N HIS A 121 -9.56 5.23 -1.03
CA HIS A 121 -8.61 4.12 -1.04
C HIS A 121 -7.16 4.49 -1.45
N PRO A 122 -6.92 5.34 -2.47
CA PRO A 122 -5.55 5.72 -2.84
C PRO A 122 -4.83 6.52 -1.74
N ILE A 123 -5.58 7.25 -0.91
CA ILE A 123 -5.02 8.01 0.22
C ILE A 123 -4.61 7.07 1.34
N ALA A 124 -5.38 6.01 1.59
CA ALA A 124 -4.97 4.96 2.53
C ALA A 124 -3.65 4.30 2.07
N ALA A 125 -3.51 3.99 0.79
CA ALA A 125 -2.26 3.46 0.22
C ALA A 125 -1.09 4.45 0.37
N GLN A 126 -1.34 5.76 0.22
CA GLN A 126 -0.33 6.79 0.45
C GLN A 126 0.19 6.75 1.90
N ILE A 127 -0.71 6.73 2.87
CA ILE A 127 -0.35 6.71 4.30
C ILE A 127 0.44 5.46 4.67
N ILE A 128 0.03 4.29 4.16
CA ILE A 128 0.76 3.04 4.35
C ILE A 128 2.20 3.18 3.84
N LEU A 129 2.38 3.79 2.67
CA LEU A 129 3.69 3.97 2.07
C LEU A 129 4.55 4.97 2.86
N GLU A 130 3.99 6.12 3.24
CA GLU A 130 4.70 7.13 4.05
C GLU A 130 5.11 6.58 5.42
N SER A 131 4.24 5.81 6.07
CA SER A 131 4.56 5.15 7.35
C SER A 131 5.75 4.21 7.17
N TRP A 132 5.72 3.34 6.15
CA TRP A 132 6.81 2.43 5.87
C TRP A 132 8.12 3.15 5.55
N LEU A 133 8.07 4.18 4.70
CA LEU A 133 9.22 5.01 4.34
C LEU A 133 9.85 5.69 5.57
N ASN A 134 9.03 6.20 6.49
CA ASN A 134 9.50 6.83 7.72
C ASN A 134 10.13 5.80 8.67
N GLU A 135 9.55 4.61 8.82
CA GLU A 135 10.14 3.52 9.62
C GLU A 135 11.50 3.08 9.08
N GLN A 136 11.66 3.03 7.75
CA GLN A 136 12.96 2.73 7.14
C GLN A 136 13.99 3.80 7.44
N LYS A 137 13.61 5.09 7.48
CA LYS A 137 14.51 6.20 7.85
C LYS A 137 14.91 6.16 9.32
N SER A 138 13.99 5.81 10.23
CA SER A 138 14.27 5.71 11.67
C SER A 138 15.11 4.50 12.07
N SER A 139 15.27 3.53 11.17
CA SER A 139 16.07 2.33 11.39
C SER A 139 17.53 2.47 10.94
N VAL A 140 17.96 3.70 10.61
CA VAL A 140 19.34 4.05 10.19
C VAL A 140 20.02 4.92 11.23
#